data_AF-A0A5D3CVH2-F1
#
_entry.id   AF-A0A5D3CVH2-F1
#
_cell.length_a   1.000
_cell.length_b   1.000
_cell.length_c   1.000
_cell.angle_alpha   90.00
_cell.angle_beta   90.00
_cell.angle_gamma   90.00
#
_symmetry.space_group_name_H-M   'P 1'
#
loop_
_entity.id
_entity.type
_entity.pdbx_description
1 polymer ?
#
loop_
_entity_poly.entity_id
_entity_poly.type
_entity_poly.pdbx_seq_one_letter_code
_entity_poly.pdbx_strand_id
1 'polypeptide(L)'
;MAFTYSSCPSPVCPLPYPYLKRVPYINSLVVPWNAHINQSSDPVGCTYQSSDLEGCTYQSRDPEGCTYQSRDPEGCTYQSRDPEGCTYQSRDPEGCTYQSRDPEGCTYQSRDPEGCTYQSRDPEGCTYQSRDPEGCTYQSRDPEGCTYQSRDPEGCTYQSRDPEGCTYQSRDPEGCTYQSRDPEGCTYQSRDPEGCTYQSRDPEGCTYQSRDPEGCTYQSRDPEGCTYQSRDPEGYRAYKVRYPIDKANCYPSVHTKPSSTVTSQ
;
A
#
# COMPACT_ATOMS: atom_id res chain seq x y z
N MET A 1 29.41 -0.38 56.75
CA MET A 1 29.99 0.68 55.89
C MET A 1 29.66 0.31 54.45
N ALA A 2 29.05 1.25 53.72
CA ALA A 2 28.44 1.06 52.42
C ALA A 2 29.49 0.89 51.30
N PHE A 3 29.17 0.07 50.30
CA PHE A 3 29.89 0.05 49.03
C PHE A 3 29.15 0.93 48.01
N THR A 4 29.87 1.93 47.51
CA THR A 4 29.45 2.85 46.46
C THR A 4 29.80 2.29 45.08
N TYR A 5 28.86 2.38 44.13
CA TYR A 5 29.08 2.16 42.70
C TYR A 5 29.93 3.27 42.08
N SER A 6 30.76 2.92 41.09
CA SER A 6 31.29 3.85 40.09
C SER A 6 31.36 3.20 38.71
N SER A 7 30.85 3.95 37.75
CA SER A 7 30.64 3.69 36.33
C SER A 7 31.91 3.38 35.53
N CYS A 8 31.77 2.64 34.42
CA CYS A 8 32.75 2.64 33.32
C CYS A 8 32.06 2.72 31.93
N PRO A 9 32.62 3.50 30.97
CA PRO A 9 32.12 3.70 29.62
C PRO A 9 32.75 2.75 28.58
N SER A 10 32.08 2.51 27.44
CA SER A 10 32.57 1.73 26.28
C SER A 10 33.69 2.45 25.49
N PRO A 11 34.49 1.75 24.64
CA PRO A 11 34.21 1.74 23.18
C PRO A 11 34.64 0.49 22.33
N VAL A 12 33.85 0.17 21.27
CA VAL A 12 34.18 -0.32 19.89
C VAL A 12 34.68 -1.79 19.59
N CYS A 13 33.79 -2.58 18.95
CA CYS A 13 33.83 -3.64 17.85
C CYS A 13 35.07 -4.56 17.59
N PRO A 14 34.97 -5.79 16.97
CA PRO A 14 34.00 -6.28 15.94
C PRO A 14 33.47 -7.76 16.03
N LEU A 15 32.55 -8.09 15.11
CA LEU A 15 31.72 -9.31 14.84
C LEU A 15 32.39 -10.71 14.95
N PRO A 16 31.61 -11.81 15.11
CA PRO A 16 31.19 -12.62 13.95
C PRO A 16 29.75 -13.19 14.00
N TYR A 17 29.12 -13.27 12.82
CA TYR A 17 27.86 -13.99 12.52
C TYR A 17 27.90 -15.47 12.94
N PRO A 18 26.73 -16.10 13.19
CA PRO A 18 26.55 -17.50 12.82
C PRO A 18 25.32 -17.74 11.93
N TYR A 19 25.56 -18.46 10.84
CA TYR A 19 24.56 -19.26 10.13
C TYR A 19 23.91 -20.25 11.11
N LEU A 20 22.58 -20.32 11.16
CA LEU A 20 21.87 -21.40 11.86
C LEU A 20 21.03 -22.23 10.88
N LYS A 21 21.34 -23.53 10.86
CA LYS A 21 20.59 -24.59 10.18
C LYS A 21 19.31 -24.90 10.95
N ARG A 22 18.26 -25.20 10.17
CA ARG A 22 16.99 -25.87 10.46
C ARG A 22 16.91 -26.57 11.82
N VAL A 23 16.12 -26.01 12.72
CA VAL A 23 15.59 -26.71 13.90
C VAL A 23 14.08 -26.44 13.96
N PRO A 24 13.21 -27.46 14.01
CA PRO A 24 11.78 -27.24 14.15
C PRO A 24 11.53 -26.81 15.61
N TYR A 25 11.47 -25.51 15.85
CA TYR A 25 11.26 -24.96 17.18
C TYR A 25 10.01 -24.09 17.17
N ILE A 26 8.96 -24.58 17.86
CA ILE A 26 7.94 -23.73 18.45
C ILE A 26 8.67 -22.95 19.55
N ASN A 27 9.20 -21.79 19.19
CA ASN A 27 9.83 -20.89 20.14
C ASN A 27 9.12 -19.54 20.05
N SER A 28 8.34 -19.25 21.08
CA SER A 28 7.96 -17.89 21.46
C SER A 28 9.25 -17.16 21.89
N LEU A 29 10.10 -16.81 20.92
CA LEU A 29 11.29 -16.01 21.12
C LEU A 29 10.86 -14.55 21.29
N VAL A 30 10.61 -14.14 22.54
CA VAL A 30 10.64 -12.72 22.89
C VAL A 30 12.11 -12.31 22.85
N VAL A 31 12.61 -11.96 21.68
CA VAL A 31 13.96 -11.41 21.52
C VAL A 31 13.88 -9.94 21.94
N PRO A 32 14.60 -9.49 22.98
CA PRO A 32 14.71 -8.07 23.24
C PRO A 32 15.43 -7.42 22.07
N TRP A 33 14.72 -6.60 21.29
CA TRP A 33 15.25 -5.96 20.10
C TRP A 33 16.11 -4.76 20.51
N ASN A 34 17.43 -4.92 20.46
CA ASN A 34 18.36 -3.80 20.36
C ASN A 34 18.82 -3.66 18.90
N ALA A 35 18.96 -2.41 18.44
CA ALA A 35 19.32 -1.95 17.10
C ALA A 35 20.34 -2.82 16.32
N HIS A 36 19.87 -3.91 15.72
CA HIS A 36 20.68 -4.82 14.91
C HIS A 36 19.88 -5.31 13.70
N ILE A 37 20.59 -5.50 12.57
CA ILE A 37 20.08 -6.16 11.37
C ILE A 37 19.67 -7.59 11.76
N ASN A 38 18.38 -7.89 11.69
CA ASN A 38 17.88 -9.23 11.89
C ASN A 38 17.64 -9.88 10.53
N GLN A 39 18.48 -10.87 10.19
CA GLN A 39 18.33 -11.74 9.03
C GLN A 39 17.84 -13.10 9.50
N SER A 40 16.63 -13.46 9.10
CA SER A 40 16.07 -14.81 9.30
C SER A 40 15.89 -15.49 7.95
N SER A 41 16.40 -16.72 7.82
CA SER A 41 16.13 -17.57 6.66
C SER A 41 15.13 -18.64 7.06
N ASP A 42 14.01 -18.68 6.34
CA ASP A 42 12.95 -19.67 6.41
C ASP A 42 12.30 -19.82 7.81
N PRO A 43 11.89 -18.72 8.49
CA PRO A 43 11.17 -18.85 9.76
C PRO A 43 9.77 -19.41 9.53
N VAL A 44 9.43 -20.48 10.23
CA VAL A 44 8.09 -21.10 10.18
C VAL A 44 7.40 -20.91 11.53
N GLY A 45 6.19 -20.33 11.53
CA GLY A 45 5.35 -20.18 12.72
C GLY A 45 5.97 -19.31 13.83
N CYS A 46 6.71 -18.27 13.46
CA CYS A 46 7.36 -17.37 14.42
C CYS A 46 6.43 -16.22 14.85
N THR A 47 6.65 -15.70 16.06
CA THR A 47 6.01 -14.47 16.52
C THR A 47 7.10 -13.51 16.98
N TYR A 48 7.16 -12.33 16.36
CA TYR A 48 8.06 -11.25 16.69
C TYR A 48 7.26 -10.12 17.32
N GLN A 49 7.72 -9.64 18.47
CA GLN A 49 7.16 -8.49 19.17
C GLN A 49 8.26 -7.48 19.44
N SER A 50 8.00 -6.23 19.11
CA SER A 50 8.89 -5.11 19.38
C SER A 50 8.10 -3.87 19.79
N SER A 51 8.77 -2.96 20.48
CA SER A 51 8.22 -1.67 20.89
C SER A 51 9.35 -0.65 20.87
N ASP A 52 9.04 0.59 20.51
CA ASP A 52 9.98 1.72 20.52
C ASP A 52 11.25 1.43 19.70
N LEU A 53 11.08 0.87 18.49
CA LEU A 53 12.20 0.56 17.60
C LEU A 53 12.62 1.81 16.84
N GLU A 54 13.91 2.14 16.86
CA GLU A 54 14.45 3.26 16.07
C GLU A 54 15.48 2.74 15.06
N GLY A 55 15.31 3.09 13.77
CA GLY A 55 16.31 2.84 12.72
C GLY A 55 16.63 1.36 12.44
N CYS A 56 15.70 0.45 12.71
CA CYS A 56 15.94 -0.98 12.56
C CYS A 56 15.79 -1.45 11.10
N THR A 57 16.52 -2.50 10.73
CA THR A 57 16.34 -3.19 9.43
C THR A 57 16.06 -4.66 9.66
N TYR A 58 14.91 -5.12 9.18
CA TYR A 58 14.48 -6.51 9.18
C TYR A 58 14.57 -7.11 7.78
N GLN A 59 15.15 -8.30 7.68
CA GLN A 59 15.25 -9.06 6.45
C GLN A 59 14.82 -10.50 6.70
N SER A 60 13.83 -10.95 5.95
CA SER A 60 13.39 -12.34 5.93
C SER A 60 13.37 -12.89 4.52
N ARG A 61 13.64 -14.18 4.43
CA ARG A 61 13.47 -14.95 3.21
C ARG A 61 12.61 -16.17 3.54
N ASP A 62 11.61 -16.40 2.70
CA ASP A 62 10.67 -17.51 2.74
C ASP A 62 10.00 -17.68 4.14
N PRO A 63 9.48 -16.60 4.78
CA PRO A 63 8.80 -16.74 6.07
C PRO A 63 7.40 -17.34 5.88
N GLU A 64 7.09 -18.39 6.64
CA GLU A 64 5.80 -19.09 6.59
C GLU A 64 5.04 -18.90 7.91
N GLY A 65 3.81 -18.39 7.84
CA GLY A 65 2.90 -18.29 9.00
C GLY A 65 3.45 -17.44 10.15
N CYS A 66 4.32 -16.47 9.86
CA CYS A 66 4.91 -15.61 10.87
C CYS A 66 3.99 -14.45 11.25
N THR A 67 4.05 -14.02 12.51
CA THR A 67 3.38 -12.82 13.01
C THR A 67 4.41 -11.79 13.47
N TYR A 68 4.30 -10.57 12.99
CA TYR A 68 5.13 -9.43 13.37
C TYR A 68 4.24 -8.39 14.04
N GLN A 69 4.59 -8.00 15.25
CA GLN A 69 3.90 -6.97 16.01
C GLN A 69 4.92 -5.92 16.45
N SER A 70 4.69 -4.69 16.04
CA SER A 70 5.48 -3.54 16.48
C SER A 70 4.58 -2.46 17.05
N ARG A 71 5.12 -1.73 18.01
CA ARG A 71 4.51 -0.53 18.57
C ARG A 71 5.53 0.60 18.51
N ASP A 72 5.09 1.76 18.03
CA ASP A 72 5.87 2.98 17.94
C ASP A 72 7.22 2.77 17.20
N PRO A 73 7.28 2.10 16.01
CA PRO A 73 8.53 1.98 15.26
C PRO A 73 8.82 3.24 14.44
N GLU A 74 10.03 3.76 14.58
CA GLU A 74 10.53 4.95 13.89
C GLU A 74 11.64 4.58 12.91
N GLY A 75 11.50 5.00 11.64
CA GLY A 75 12.55 4.86 10.62
C GLY A 75 12.95 3.41 10.31
N CYS A 76 12.07 2.44 10.55
CA CYS A 76 12.37 1.03 10.36
C CYS A 76 12.18 0.58 8.90
N THR A 77 13.00 -0.36 8.44
CA THR A 77 12.87 -0.99 7.12
C THR A 77 12.59 -2.49 7.27
N TYR A 78 11.52 -2.98 6.66
CA TYR A 78 11.15 -4.38 6.62
C TYR A 78 11.26 -4.89 5.18
N GLN A 79 12.06 -5.93 4.98
CA GLN A 79 12.24 -6.60 3.70
C GLN A 79 11.89 -8.08 3.85
N SER A 80 11.00 -8.54 3.00
CA SER A 80 10.60 -9.93 2.91
C SER A 80 10.64 -10.39 1.46
N ARG A 81 11.05 -11.62 1.27
CA ARG A 81 10.98 -12.31 -0.01
C ARG A 81 10.22 -13.60 0.19
N ASP A 82 9.26 -13.84 -0.68
CA ASP A 82 8.40 -15.02 -0.76
C ASP A 82 7.69 -15.30 0.60
N PRO A 83 7.06 -14.30 1.28
CA PRO A 83 6.34 -14.55 2.53
C PRO A 83 4.98 -15.22 2.29
N GLU A 84 4.70 -16.30 3.01
CA GLU A 84 3.45 -17.04 2.91
C GLU A 84 2.66 -16.95 4.22
N GLY A 85 1.40 -16.49 4.13
CA GLY A 85 0.46 -16.48 5.26
C GLY A 85 0.93 -15.65 6.47
N CYS A 86 1.78 -14.65 6.25
CA CYS A 86 2.33 -13.82 7.30
C CYS A 86 1.36 -12.70 7.72
N THR A 87 1.41 -12.31 8.99
CA THR A 87 0.64 -11.19 9.55
C THR A 87 1.58 -10.12 10.09
N TYR A 88 1.41 -8.88 9.64
CA TYR A 88 2.14 -7.70 10.09
C TYR A 88 1.18 -6.75 10.78
N GLN A 89 1.46 -6.40 12.02
CA GLN A 89 0.68 -5.49 12.85
C GLN A 89 1.60 -4.41 13.38
N SER A 90 1.32 -3.16 13.05
CA SER A 90 2.06 -2.00 13.56
C SER A 90 1.10 -0.99 14.16
N ARG A 91 1.44 -0.46 15.33
CA ARG A 91 0.76 0.68 15.92
C ARG A 91 1.71 1.86 15.93
N ASP A 92 1.21 3.01 15.49
CA ASP A 92 1.87 4.31 15.46
C ASP A 92 3.25 4.26 14.75
N PRO A 93 3.40 3.66 13.54
CA PRO A 93 4.68 3.63 12.84
C PRO A 93 4.99 4.97 12.14
N GLU A 94 6.21 5.47 12.32
CA GLU A 94 6.67 6.71 11.71
C GLU A 94 7.82 6.45 10.74
N GLY A 95 7.70 6.93 9.50
CA GLY A 95 8.77 6.88 8.50
C GLY A 95 9.24 5.46 8.14
N CYS A 96 8.40 4.45 8.35
CA CYS A 96 8.76 3.06 8.09
C CYS A 96 8.64 2.69 6.60
N THR A 97 9.51 1.79 6.14
CA THR A 97 9.47 1.23 4.78
C THR A 97 9.23 -0.27 4.82
N TYR A 98 8.22 -0.74 4.10
CA TYR A 98 7.88 -2.16 3.95
C TYR A 98 8.07 -2.57 2.50
N GLN A 99 8.91 -3.58 2.28
CA GLN A 99 9.21 -4.15 0.97
C GLN A 99 8.95 -5.64 1.01
N SER A 100 8.10 -6.09 0.08
CA SER A 100 7.78 -7.50 -0.10
C SER A 100 7.92 -7.85 -1.57
N ARG A 101 8.45 -9.04 -1.83
CA ARG A 101 8.48 -9.65 -3.15
C ARG A 101 7.77 -10.99 -3.05
N ASP A 102 6.86 -11.22 -4.00
CA ASP A 102 6.08 -12.44 -4.17
C ASP A 102 5.34 -12.85 -2.87
N PRO A 103 4.62 -11.93 -2.16
CA PRO A 103 3.88 -12.30 -0.94
C PRO A 103 2.56 -13.01 -1.27
N GLU A 104 2.31 -14.13 -0.59
CA GLU A 104 1.09 -14.92 -0.76
C GLU A 104 0.25 -14.93 0.53
N GLY A 105 -1.01 -14.52 0.44
CA GLY A 105 -1.97 -14.60 1.54
C GLY A 105 -1.58 -13.79 2.80
N CYS A 106 -0.75 -12.77 2.64
CA CYS A 106 -0.26 -11.96 3.76
C CYS A 106 -1.29 -10.91 4.20
N THR A 107 -1.29 -10.58 5.50
CA THR A 107 -2.13 -9.53 6.08
C THR A 107 -1.25 -8.44 6.69
N TYR A 108 -1.51 -7.19 6.31
CA TYR A 108 -0.86 -6.00 6.86
C TYR A 108 -1.90 -5.13 7.56
N GLN A 109 -1.67 -4.82 8.82
CA GLN A 109 -2.54 -4.01 9.66
C GLN A 109 -1.71 -2.90 10.29
N SER A 110 -2.06 -1.65 9.99
CA SER A 110 -1.46 -0.48 10.61
C SER A 110 -2.53 0.40 11.25
N ARG A 111 -2.17 0.96 12.40
CA ARG A 111 -2.96 2.00 13.06
C ARG A 111 -2.07 3.22 13.22
N ASP A 112 -2.62 4.37 12.85
CA ASP A 112 -2.03 5.70 12.94
C ASP A 112 -0.63 5.76 12.27
N PRO A 113 -0.42 5.23 11.03
CA PRO A 113 0.88 5.29 10.37
C PRO A 113 1.17 6.67 9.75
N GLU A 114 2.36 7.21 10.01
CA GLU A 114 2.80 8.51 9.49
C GLU A 114 4.00 8.33 8.54
N GLY A 115 3.87 8.87 7.32
CA GLY A 115 4.97 8.91 6.33
C GLY A 115 5.52 7.54 5.93
N CYS A 116 4.73 6.46 6.07
CA CYS A 116 5.16 5.11 5.77
C CYS A 116 5.10 4.80 4.26
N THR A 117 6.02 3.95 3.79
CA THR A 117 6.06 3.47 2.40
C THR A 117 5.88 1.96 2.36
N TYR A 118 4.94 1.49 1.54
CA TYR A 118 4.67 0.08 1.28
C TYR A 118 4.92 -0.23 -0.18
N GLN A 119 5.79 -1.21 -0.45
CA GLN A 119 6.16 -1.67 -1.78
C GLN A 119 5.97 -3.17 -1.84
N SER A 120 5.14 -3.62 -2.77
CA SER A 120 4.98 -5.04 -3.10
C SER A 120 5.18 -5.28 -4.58
N ARG A 121 5.79 -6.42 -4.89
CA ARG A 121 5.89 -6.94 -6.24
C ARG A 121 5.27 -8.32 -6.25
N ASP A 122 4.41 -8.55 -7.23
CA ASP A 122 3.71 -9.80 -7.51
C ASP A 122 2.94 -10.33 -6.26
N PRO A 123 2.15 -9.50 -5.53
CA PRO A 123 1.40 -9.96 -4.36
C PRO A 123 0.12 -10.72 -4.76
N GLU A 124 -0.10 -11.88 -4.14
CA GLU A 124 -1.28 -12.72 -4.37
C GLU A 124 -2.14 -12.83 -3.11
N GLY A 125 -3.43 -12.48 -3.21
CA GLY A 125 -4.41 -12.64 -2.13
C GLY A 125 -4.08 -11.88 -0.84
N CYS A 126 -3.28 -10.81 -0.92
CA CYS A 126 -2.87 -10.04 0.24
C CYS A 126 -3.96 -9.05 0.70
N THR A 127 -4.00 -8.80 2.01
CA THR A 127 -4.90 -7.83 2.64
C THR A 127 -4.11 -6.72 3.32
N TYR A 128 -4.43 -5.47 3.00
CA TYR A 128 -3.87 -4.27 3.63
C TYR A 128 -4.99 -3.50 4.32
N GLN A 129 -4.82 -3.25 5.62
CA GLN A 129 -5.74 -2.51 6.46
C GLN A 129 -5.00 -1.40 7.17
N SER A 130 -5.42 -0.16 6.96
CA SER A 130 -4.89 1.00 7.67
C SER A 130 -6.03 1.80 8.31
N ARG A 131 -5.76 2.31 9.51
CA ARG A 131 -6.63 3.25 10.19
C ARG A 131 -5.83 4.51 10.46
N ASP A 132 -6.43 5.65 10.12
CA ASP A 132 -5.92 7.00 10.33
C ASP A 132 -4.50 7.19 9.72
N PRO A 133 -4.21 6.75 8.46
CA PRO A 133 -2.89 6.92 7.86
C PRO A 133 -2.65 8.34 7.33
N GLU A 134 -1.49 8.91 7.65
CA GLU A 134 -1.08 10.25 7.21
C GLU A 134 0.15 10.18 6.28
N GLY A 135 0.04 10.75 5.07
CA GLY A 135 1.16 10.89 4.14
C GLY A 135 1.78 9.56 3.68
N CYS A 136 1.04 8.45 3.77
CA CYS A 136 1.53 7.13 3.41
C CYS A 136 1.55 6.90 1.88
N THR A 137 2.51 6.12 1.41
CA THR A 137 2.64 5.71 0.00
C THR A 137 2.52 4.20 -0.14
N TYR A 138 1.65 3.73 -1.03
CA TYR A 138 1.46 2.33 -1.36
C TYR A 138 1.75 2.12 -2.85
N GLN A 139 2.67 1.22 -3.15
CA GLN A 139 3.08 0.87 -4.50
C GLN A 139 3.01 -0.65 -4.67
N SER A 140 2.20 -1.10 -5.63
CA SER A 140 2.15 -2.51 -6.03
C SER A 140 2.40 -2.65 -7.52
N ARG A 141 3.09 -3.74 -7.87
CA ARG A 141 3.26 -4.18 -9.24
C ARG A 141 2.71 -5.59 -9.37
N ASP A 142 1.89 -5.80 -10.39
CA ASP A 142 1.28 -7.06 -10.76
C ASP A 142 0.50 -7.71 -9.58
N PRO A 143 -0.36 -6.98 -8.82
CA PRO A 143 -1.11 -7.57 -7.72
C PRO A 143 -2.33 -8.37 -8.19
N GLU A 144 -2.53 -9.56 -7.63
CA GLU A 144 -3.66 -10.43 -7.94
C GLU A 144 -4.55 -10.65 -6.70
N GLY A 145 -5.85 -10.36 -6.83
CA GLY A 145 -6.85 -10.63 -5.79
C GLY A 145 -6.60 -9.91 -4.45
N CYS A 146 -5.84 -8.81 -4.46
CA CYS A 146 -5.50 -8.08 -3.24
C CYS A 146 -6.63 -7.17 -2.77
N THR A 147 -6.73 -6.98 -1.45
CA THR A 147 -7.70 -6.09 -0.82
C THR A 147 -7.00 -4.98 -0.04
N TYR A 148 -7.37 -3.73 -0.30
CA TYR A 148 -6.90 -2.53 0.39
C TYR A 148 -8.07 -1.85 1.07
N GLN A 149 -7.96 -1.64 2.38
CA GLN A 149 -8.95 -0.99 3.22
C GLN A 149 -8.28 0.11 4.03
N SER A 150 -8.74 1.35 3.86
CA SER A 150 -8.30 2.48 4.67
C SER A 150 -9.48 3.19 5.30
N ARG A 151 -9.32 3.62 6.54
CA ARG A 151 -10.27 4.50 7.23
C ARG A 151 -9.56 5.79 7.61
N ASP A 152 -10.21 6.91 7.30
CA ASP A 152 -9.78 8.27 7.62
C ASP A 152 -8.35 8.57 7.09
N PRO A 153 -7.98 8.23 5.82
CA PRO A 153 -6.64 8.50 5.30
C PRO A 153 -6.46 9.97 4.87
N GLU A 154 -5.33 10.56 5.23
CA GLU A 154 -4.97 11.94 4.87
C GLU A 154 -3.71 11.97 3.99
N GLY A 155 -3.79 12.60 2.82
CA GLY A 155 -2.64 12.83 1.93
C GLY A 155 -1.96 11.55 1.41
N CYS A 156 -2.65 10.42 1.42
CA CYS A 156 -2.09 9.13 1.00
C CYS A 156 -2.02 8.97 -0.52
N THR A 157 -1.01 8.25 -1.00
CA THR A 157 -0.84 7.93 -2.42
C THR A 157 -0.85 6.42 -2.64
N TYR A 158 -1.68 5.96 -3.58
CA TYR A 158 -1.81 4.57 -4.01
C TYR A 158 -1.46 4.46 -5.49
N GLN A 159 -0.47 3.63 -5.82
CA GLN A 159 -0.03 3.35 -7.17
C GLN A 159 -0.04 1.85 -7.42
N SER A 160 -0.71 1.44 -8.49
CA SER A 160 -0.74 0.05 -8.93
C SER A 160 -0.43 -0.03 -10.42
N ARG A 161 0.31 -1.07 -10.80
CA ARG A 161 0.55 -1.42 -12.20
C ARG A 161 0.10 -2.84 -12.42
N ASP A 162 -0.67 -3.04 -13.49
CA ASP A 162 -1.20 -4.30 -13.97
C ASP A 162 -1.97 -5.07 -12.85
N PRO A 163 -2.89 -4.42 -12.08
CA PRO A 163 -3.65 -5.11 -11.02
C PRO A 163 -4.81 -5.95 -11.58
N GLU A 164 -4.96 -7.17 -11.09
CA GLU A 164 -6.04 -8.09 -11.46
C GLU A 164 -6.94 -8.41 -10.27
N GLY A 165 -8.25 -8.18 -10.42
CA GLY A 165 -9.26 -8.55 -9.41
C GLY A 165 -9.09 -7.87 -8.04
N CYS A 166 -8.36 -6.76 -7.98
CA CYS A 166 -8.10 -6.06 -6.72
C CYS A 166 -9.28 -5.22 -6.24
N THR A 167 -9.43 -5.10 -4.92
CA THR A 167 -10.47 -4.28 -4.28
C THR A 167 -9.84 -3.19 -3.43
N TYR A 168 -10.26 -1.95 -3.66
CA TYR A 168 -9.87 -0.77 -2.89
C TYR A 168 -11.10 -0.17 -2.22
N GLN A 169 -11.05 -0.04 -0.89
CA GLN A 169 -12.13 0.54 -0.09
C GLN A 169 -11.54 1.62 0.81
N SER A 170 -12.09 2.82 0.71
CA SER A 170 -11.74 3.92 1.60
C SER A 170 -12.96 4.60 2.18
N ARG A 171 -12.87 4.97 3.46
CA ARG A 171 -13.87 5.75 4.16
C ARG A 171 -13.24 7.04 4.66
N ASP A 172 -13.93 8.14 4.42
CA ASP A 172 -13.60 9.50 4.83
C ASP A 172 -12.16 9.92 4.39
N PRO A 173 -11.72 9.68 3.13
CA PRO A 173 -10.37 10.07 2.69
C PRO A 173 -10.25 11.56 2.35
N GLU A 174 -9.17 12.19 2.80
CA GLU A 174 -8.84 13.59 2.49
C GLU A 174 -7.55 13.68 1.65
N GLY A 175 -7.61 14.38 0.52
CA GLY A 175 -6.44 14.70 -0.31
C GLY A 175 -5.69 13.49 -0.89
N CYS A 176 -6.33 12.32 -0.96
CA CYS A 176 -5.69 11.09 -1.42
C CYS A 176 -5.58 11.00 -2.94
N THR A 177 -4.53 10.35 -3.44
CA THR A 177 -4.30 10.09 -4.87
C THR A 177 -4.26 8.60 -5.15
N TYR A 178 -5.04 8.16 -6.14
CA TYR A 178 -5.07 6.78 -6.63
C TYR A 178 -4.71 6.76 -8.12
N GLN A 179 -3.70 5.98 -8.46
CA GLN A 179 -3.23 5.79 -9.83
C GLN A 179 -3.16 4.30 -10.14
N SER A 180 -3.79 3.90 -11.24
CA SER A 180 -3.65 2.55 -11.79
C SER A 180 -3.30 2.60 -13.27
N ARG A 181 -2.50 1.63 -13.69
CA ARG A 181 -2.20 1.37 -15.09
C ARG A 181 -2.58 -0.07 -15.42
N ASP A 182 -3.27 -0.24 -16.53
CA ASP A 182 -3.71 -1.50 -17.10
C ASP A 182 -4.48 -2.39 -16.06
N PRO A 183 -5.46 -1.86 -15.29
CA PRO A 183 -6.20 -2.65 -14.30
C PRO A 183 -7.29 -3.53 -14.94
N GLU A 184 -7.41 -4.76 -14.48
CA GLU A 184 -8.42 -5.72 -14.94
C GLU A 184 -9.35 -6.14 -13.78
N GLY A 185 -10.66 -5.97 -13.95
CA GLY A 185 -11.67 -6.45 -12.99
C GLY A 185 -11.60 -5.82 -11.60
N CYS A 186 -10.91 -4.68 -11.44
CA CYS A 186 -10.71 -4.04 -10.15
C CYS A 186 -11.95 -3.26 -9.67
N THR A 187 -12.14 -3.21 -8.36
CA THR A 187 -13.23 -2.46 -7.70
C THR A 187 -12.67 -1.37 -6.80
N TYR A 188 -13.15 -0.15 -6.99
CA TYR A 188 -12.83 1.02 -6.17
C TYR A 188 -14.10 1.55 -5.52
N GLN A 189 -14.11 1.63 -4.20
CA GLN A 189 -15.21 2.14 -3.39
C GLN A 189 -14.71 3.20 -2.44
N SER A 190 -15.35 4.37 -2.47
CA SER A 190 -15.04 5.45 -1.55
C SER A 190 -16.32 6.06 -0.97
N ARG A 191 -16.29 6.36 0.32
CA ARG A 191 -17.39 7.04 1.02
C ARG A 191 -16.87 8.31 1.66
N ASP A 192 -17.63 9.39 1.49
CA ASP A 192 -17.36 10.73 2.01
C ASP A 192 -15.93 11.23 1.65
N PRO A 193 -15.44 11.13 0.38
CA PRO A 193 -14.10 11.60 0.02
C PRO A 193 -14.02 13.11 -0.22
N GLU A 194 -12.96 13.74 0.27
CA GLU A 194 -12.66 15.16 0.10
C GLU A 194 -11.36 15.37 -0.68
N GLY A 195 -11.40 16.13 -1.77
CA GLY A 195 -10.21 16.52 -2.53
C GLY A 195 -9.40 15.38 -3.17
N CYS A 196 -9.99 14.19 -3.31
CA CYS A 196 -9.29 13.01 -3.80
C CYS A 196 -9.18 12.98 -5.34
N THR A 197 -8.08 12.41 -5.84
CA THR A 197 -7.83 12.23 -7.27
C THR A 197 -7.70 10.75 -7.63
N TYR A 198 -8.41 10.33 -8.67
CA TYR A 198 -8.39 8.97 -9.21
C TYR A 198 -8.01 9.01 -10.69
N GLN A 199 -6.97 8.28 -11.07
CA GLN A 199 -6.49 8.19 -12.44
C GLN A 199 -6.31 6.72 -12.84
N SER A 200 -6.93 6.31 -13.94
CA SER A 200 -6.66 5.01 -14.56
C SER A 200 -6.28 5.15 -16.02
N ARG A 201 -5.38 4.29 -16.47
CA ARG A 201 -5.01 4.13 -17.87
C ARG A 201 -5.28 2.70 -18.32
N ASP A 202 -5.91 2.57 -19.48
CA ASP A 202 -6.25 1.33 -20.17
C ASP A 202 -7.00 0.33 -19.23
N PRO A 203 -8.06 0.73 -18.48
CA PRO A 203 -8.75 -0.17 -17.57
C PRO A 203 -9.78 -1.07 -18.28
N GLU A 204 -9.84 -2.34 -17.86
CA GLU A 204 -10.79 -3.34 -18.37
C GLU A 204 -11.71 -3.85 -17.25
N GLY A 205 -13.03 -3.77 -17.45
CA GLY A 205 -14.01 -4.36 -16.53
C GLY A 205 -14.04 -3.77 -15.11
N CYS A 206 -13.39 -2.63 -14.88
CA CYS A 206 -13.29 -2.03 -13.55
C CYS A 206 -14.57 -1.32 -13.10
N THR A 207 -14.83 -1.33 -11.80
CA THR A 207 -15.97 -0.65 -11.18
C THR A 207 -15.49 0.43 -10.23
N TYR A 208 -15.99 1.65 -10.41
CA TYR A 208 -15.75 2.76 -9.50
C TYR A 208 -17.07 3.24 -8.88
N GLN A 209 -17.11 3.32 -7.55
CA GLN A 209 -18.24 3.81 -6.78
C GLN A 209 -17.77 4.84 -5.75
N SER A 210 -18.43 5.99 -5.76
CA SER A 210 -18.23 7.01 -4.73
C SER A 210 -19.58 7.49 -4.19
N ARG A 211 -19.62 7.76 -2.89
CA ARG A 211 -20.78 8.31 -2.19
C ARG A 211 -20.36 9.56 -1.45
N ASP A 212 -21.18 10.61 -1.59
CA ASP A 212 -21.02 11.91 -0.93
C ASP A 212 -19.63 12.55 -1.20
N PRO A 213 -19.09 12.59 -2.45
CA PRO A 213 -17.78 13.18 -2.71
C PRO A 213 -17.80 14.71 -2.75
N GLU A 214 -16.79 15.33 -2.13
CA GLU A 214 -16.50 16.77 -2.22
C GLU A 214 -15.17 17.04 -2.95
N GLY A 215 -15.18 17.86 -4.00
CA GLY A 215 -13.94 18.31 -4.67
C GLY A 215 -13.09 17.22 -5.35
N CYS A 216 -13.65 16.02 -5.55
CA CYS A 216 -12.93 14.88 -6.10
C CYS A 216 -12.84 14.89 -7.63
N THR A 217 -11.73 14.39 -8.18
CA THR A 217 -11.51 14.25 -9.62
C THR A 217 -11.26 12.80 -10.02
N TYR A 218 -11.96 12.34 -11.07
CA TYR A 218 -11.75 11.05 -11.71
C TYR A 218 -11.33 11.23 -13.17
N GLN A 219 -10.26 10.58 -13.58
CA GLN A 219 -9.78 10.55 -14.96
C GLN A 219 -9.53 9.11 -15.39
N SER A 220 -10.02 8.75 -16.57
CA SER A 220 -9.75 7.44 -17.17
C SER A 220 -9.42 7.59 -18.65
N ARG A 221 -8.37 6.91 -19.08
CA ARG A 221 -7.91 6.86 -20.47
C ARG A 221 -8.11 5.45 -21.03
N ASP A 222 -8.70 5.38 -22.22
CA ASP A 222 -9.00 4.19 -23.00
C ASP A 222 -9.73 3.06 -22.21
N PRO A 223 -10.85 3.36 -21.51
CA PRO A 223 -11.57 2.36 -20.72
C PRO A 223 -12.46 1.42 -21.55
N GLU A 224 -12.34 0.12 -21.28
CA GLU A 224 -13.20 -0.96 -21.81
C GLU A 224 -14.02 -1.61 -20.68
N GLY A 225 -15.32 -1.80 -20.87
CA GLY A 225 -16.19 -2.46 -19.88
C GLY A 225 -16.32 -1.78 -18.50
N CYS A 226 -15.74 -0.59 -18.29
CA CYS A 226 -15.68 0.03 -16.96
C CYS A 226 -16.95 0.81 -16.59
N THR A 227 -17.36 0.70 -15.31
CA THR A 227 -18.50 1.41 -14.74
C THR A 227 -18.08 2.48 -13.74
N TYR A 228 -18.80 3.60 -13.73
CA TYR A 228 -18.57 4.71 -12.82
C TYR A 228 -19.90 5.15 -12.20
N GLN A 229 -19.98 5.21 -10.87
CA GLN A 229 -21.13 5.68 -10.13
C GLN A 229 -20.70 6.67 -9.06
N SER A 230 -21.39 7.81 -9.00
CA SER A 230 -21.27 8.79 -7.91
C SER A 230 -22.65 9.12 -7.39
N ARG A 231 -22.80 9.18 -6.07
CA ARG A 231 -24.04 9.56 -5.39
C ARG A 231 -23.80 10.84 -4.59
N ASP A 232 -24.75 11.76 -4.70
CA ASP A 232 -24.78 13.03 -3.95
C ASP A 232 -23.47 13.86 -4.08
N PRO A 233 -22.97 14.13 -5.30
CA PRO A 233 -21.69 14.82 -5.49
C PRO A 233 -21.73 16.34 -5.28
N GLU A 234 -20.74 16.87 -4.57
CA GLU A 234 -20.40 18.30 -4.53
C GLU A 234 -19.01 18.54 -5.14
N GLY A 235 -18.87 19.43 -6.13
CA GLY A 235 -17.56 19.71 -6.74
C GLY A 235 -16.87 18.54 -7.50
N TYR A 236 -17.54 17.39 -7.65
CA TYR A 236 -17.01 16.20 -8.33
C TYR A 236 -16.84 16.37 -9.85
N ARG A 237 -15.72 15.88 -10.41
CA ARG A 237 -15.40 15.96 -11.85
C ARG A 237 -14.95 14.60 -12.42
N ALA A 238 -15.60 14.15 -13.49
CA ALA A 238 -15.26 12.90 -14.20
C ALA A 238 -14.82 13.17 -15.64
N TYR A 239 -13.69 12.59 -16.05
CA TYR A 239 -13.19 12.63 -17.41
C TYR A 239 -12.95 11.23 -17.94
N LYS A 240 -13.48 10.93 -19.13
CA LYS A 240 -13.18 9.71 -19.88
C LYS A 240 -12.62 10.10 -21.23
N VAL A 241 -11.36 9.72 -21.49
CA VAL A 241 -10.69 9.92 -22.77
C VAL A 241 -10.66 8.58 -23.48
N ARG A 242 -11.22 8.51 -24.69
CA ARG A 242 -11.04 7.37 -25.60
C ARG A 242 -10.37 7.88 -26.87
N TYR A 243 -9.24 7.31 -27.23
CA TYR A 243 -8.65 7.56 -28.55
C TYR A 243 -9.40 6.71 -29.58
N PRO A 244 -9.94 7.30 -30.66
CA PRO A 244 -10.59 6.52 -31.71
C PRO A 244 -9.55 5.61 -32.39
N ILE A 245 -9.85 4.31 -32.43
CA ILE A 245 -9.14 3.36 -33.29
C ILE A 245 -9.67 3.59 -34.72
N ASP A 246 -8.91 4.29 -35.55
CA ASP A 246 -9.30 4.70 -36.91
C ASP A 246 -9.83 3.52 -37.77
N LYS A 247 -11.10 3.59 -38.20
CA LYS A 247 -11.64 2.82 -39.33
C LYS A 247 -12.56 3.68 -40.21
N ALA A 248 -11.98 4.16 -41.32
CA ALA A 248 -12.52 4.41 -42.66
C ALA A 248 -14.01 4.76 -42.91
N ASN A 249 -14.19 5.80 -43.75
CA ASN A 249 -15.18 5.99 -44.84
C ASN A 249 -16.43 6.91 -44.66
N CYS A 250 -16.36 8.03 -45.41
CA CYS A 250 -17.39 8.65 -46.28
C CYS A 250 -18.32 9.80 -45.78
N TYR A 251 -18.06 10.98 -46.37
CA TYR A 251 -18.70 12.34 -46.38
C TYR A 251 -20.03 12.45 -47.21
N PRO A 252 -20.70 13.62 -47.51
CA PRO A 252 -20.65 15.05 -47.06
C PRO A 252 -22.05 15.74 -46.80
N SER A 253 -22.07 17.10 -46.60
CA SER A 253 -23.16 18.12 -46.77
C SER A 253 -24.07 18.48 -45.56
N VAL A 254 -24.32 19.73 -45.12
CA VAL A 254 -23.88 21.12 -45.43
C VAL A 254 -24.08 22.01 -44.17
N HIS A 255 -23.10 22.91 -43.91
CA HIS A 255 -23.05 24.17 -43.12
C HIS A 255 -24.15 24.55 -42.09
N THR A 256 -23.83 25.07 -40.89
CA THR A 256 -22.81 26.11 -40.59
C THR A 256 -22.00 25.88 -39.30
N LYS A 257 -20.70 26.19 -39.42
CA LYS A 257 -19.60 26.33 -38.43
C LYS A 257 -19.31 27.86 -38.28
N PRO A 258 -18.30 28.36 -37.53
CA PRO A 258 -17.47 27.73 -36.49
C PRO A 258 -17.02 28.62 -35.28
N SER A 259 -16.33 27.96 -34.32
CA SER A 259 -15.09 28.38 -33.61
C SER A 259 -15.16 29.49 -32.54
N SER A 260 -14.35 29.45 -31.47
CA SER A 260 -13.14 28.65 -31.20
C SER A 260 -12.98 28.34 -29.71
N THR A 261 -12.55 27.13 -29.46
CA THR A 261 -12.22 26.46 -28.20
C THR A 261 -11.17 27.21 -27.39
N VAL A 262 -11.45 27.43 -26.09
CA VAL A 262 -10.55 27.08 -24.98
C VAL A 262 -11.46 26.71 -23.80
N THR A 263 -11.58 25.41 -23.53
CA THR A 263 -12.05 24.89 -22.24
C THR A 263 -10.90 24.02 -21.75
N SER A 264 -10.55 24.08 -20.48
CA SER A 264 -11.26 23.32 -19.47
C SER A 264 -10.72 23.64 -18.09
N GLN A 265 -11.45 23.37 -17.01
CA GLN A 265 -12.87 23.07 -16.75
C GLN A 265 -12.96 23.09 -15.23
#